data_AF-A0A2V8QF58-F1
#
_entry.id   AF-A0A2V8QF58-F1
#
_cell.length_a   1.000
_cell.length_b   1.000
_cell.length_c   1.000
_cell.angle_alpha   90.00
_cell.angle_beta   90.00
_cell.angle_gamma   90.00
#
_symmetry.space_group_name_H-M   'P 1'
#
loop_
_entity.id
_entity.type
_entity.pdbx_description
1 polymer ?
#
loop_
_entity_poly.entity_id
_entity_poly.type
_entity_poly.pdbx_seq_one_letter_code
_entity_poly.pdbx_strand_id
1 'polypeptide(L)'
;VFSNEDVGSDRGYLKDGLSLQVLKYNGAPVSLQLPQYVELSVASTELGLRGDTAAGGASKQATLETGLTVRVPLFIKEGEVVRVNTQTGEVAGRA
;
A
#
# COMPACT_ATOMS: atom_id res chain seq x y z
N VAL A 1 -4.61 -24.31 7.16
CA VAL A 1 -5.59 -23.57 6.35
C VAL A 1 -5.61 -22.17 6.93
N PHE A 2 -5.13 -21.17 6.19
CA PHE A 2 -5.15 -19.77 6.65
C PHE A 2 -6.57 -19.26 6.45
N SER A 3 -7.23 -18.80 7.51
CA SER A 3 -8.60 -18.30 7.42
C SER A 3 -8.59 -16.85 6.93
N ASN A 4 -9.62 -16.44 6.19
CA ASN A 4 -9.74 -15.07 5.64
C ASN A 4 -9.71 -13.97 6.71
N GLU A 5 -9.99 -14.34 7.95
CA GLU A 5 -10.02 -13.52 9.17
C GLU A 5 -8.61 -13.30 9.75
N ASP A 6 -7.66 -14.22 9.53
CA ASP A 6 -6.27 -14.08 9.99
C ASP A 6 -5.50 -12.98 9.23
N VAL A 7 -5.97 -12.64 8.02
CA VAL A 7 -5.31 -11.69 7.11
C VAL A 7 -5.84 -10.25 7.29
N GLY A 8 -6.93 -10.08 8.04
CA GLY A 8 -7.43 -8.77 8.49
C GLY A 8 -7.54 -7.70 7.39
N SER A 9 -7.40 -6.44 7.81
CA SER A 9 -7.36 -5.25 6.95
C SER A 9 -6.10 -5.18 6.06
N ASP A 10 -5.11 -6.05 6.30
CA ASP A 10 -3.81 -6.03 5.64
C ASP A 10 -3.78 -6.69 4.27
N ARG A 11 -4.91 -7.27 3.83
CA ARG A 11 -5.06 -7.84 2.48
C ARG A 11 -4.71 -6.85 1.38
N GLY A 12 -4.96 -5.55 1.60
CA GLY A 12 -4.65 -4.49 0.65
C GLY A 12 -3.15 -4.27 0.40
N TYR A 13 -2.28 -4.84 1.25
CA TYR A 13 -0.83 -4.73 1.12
C TYR A 13 -0.19 -6.01 0.55
N LEU A 14 -0.99 -7.05 0.32
CA LEU A 14 -0.49 -8.32 -0.20
C LEU A 14 -0.29 -8.23 -1.71
N LYS A 15 0.97 -8.45 -2.12
CA LYS A 15 1.41 -8.52 -3.51
C LYS A 15 1.98 -9.91 -3.79
N ASP A 16 1.87 -10.35 -5.03
CA ASP A 16 2.51 -11.57 -5.49
C ASP A 16 4.04 -11.49 -5.32
N GLY A 17 4.63 -12.51 -4.69
CA GLY A 17 6.06 -12.52 -4.34
C GLY A 17 6.43 -11.79 -3.04
N LEU A 18 5.46 -11.26 -2.28
CA LEU A 18 5.73 -10.62 -0.99
C LEU A 18 6.13 -11.68 0.06
N SER A 19 7.30 -11.50 0.66
CA SER A 19 7.75 -12.33 1.78
C SER A 19 7.16 -11.80 3.09
N LEU A 20 6.30 -12.61 3.70
CA LEU A 20 5.65 -12.33 4.97
C LEU A 20 6.21 -13.25 6.04
N GLN A 21 6.29 -12.78 7.28
CA GLN A 21 6.65 -13.63 8.39
C GLN A 21 5.39 -14.08 9.12
N VAL A 22 5.14 -15.39 9.12
CA VAL A 22 3.99 -15.97 9.83
C VAL A 22 4.45 -16.42 11.20
N LEU A 23 3.96 -15.76 12.25
CA LEU A 23 4.15 -16.22 13.61
C LEU A 23 3.15 -17.34 13.90
N LYS A 24 3.67 -18.55 14.16
CA LYS A 24 2.86 -19.71 14.53
C LYS A 24 3.06 -20.05 16.00
N TYR A 25 1.98 -20.29 16.72
CA TYR A 25 2.00 -20.79 18.09
C TYR A 25 1.19 -22.09 18.15
N ASN A 26 1.77 -23.16 18.69
CA ASN A 26 1.14 -24.50 18.76
C ASN A 26 0.57 -25.01 17.42
N GLY A 27 1.22 -24.69 16.30
CA GLY A 27 0.78 -25.12 14.96
C GLY A 27 -0.34 -24.27 14.35
N ALA A 28 -0.94 -23.35 15.10
CA ALA A 28 -1.87 -22.36 14.60
C ALA A 28 -1.13 -21.06 14.22
N PRO A 29 -1.42 -20.44 13.06
CA PRO A 29 -0.96 -19.09 12.77
C PRO A 29 -1.62 -18.12 13.77
N VAL A 30 -0.81 -17.34 14.48
CA VAL A 30 -1.30 -16.36 15.48
C VAL A 30 -1.21 -14.94 14.93
N SER A 31 -0.19 -14.66 14.12
CA SER A 31 -0.01 -13.32 13.56
C SER A 31 0.75 -13.37 12.24
N LEU A 32 0.38 -12.45 11.35
CA LEU A 32 1.08 -12.18 10.11
C LEU A 32 1.89 -10.89 10.29
N GLN A 33 3.21 -11.01 10.34
CA GLN A 33 4.10 -9.86 10.27
C GLN A 33 4.38 -9.54 8.81
N LEU A 34 3.78 -8.44 8.34
CA LEU A 34 4.18 -7.80 7.09
C LEU A 34 5.49 -7.05 7.29
N PRO A 35 6.30 -6.87 6.22
CA PRO A 35 7.40 -5.93 6.28
C PRO A 35 6.86 -4.53 6.55
N GLN A 36 7.66 -3.71 7.24
CA GLN A 36 7.29 -2.33 7.60
C GLN A 36 6.93 -1.49 6.37
N TYR A 37 7.50 -1.83 5.21
CA TYR A 37 7.19 -1.20 3.95
C TYR A 37 6.96 -2.24 2.86
N VAL A 38 5.96 -2.00 2.02
CA VAL A 38 5.67 -2.79 0.82
C VAL A 38 5.78 -1.91 -0.41
N GLU A 39 6.21 -2.50 -1.52
CA GLU A 39 6.35 -1.82 -2.81
C GLU A 39 5.19 -2.21 -3.71
N LEU A 40 4.30 -1.25 -3.95
CA LEU A 40 3.07 -1.45 -4.69
C LEU A 40 3.05 -0.51 -5.88
N SER A 41 2.66 -1.05 -7.03
CA SER A 41 2.57 -0.29 -8.28
C SER A 41 1.27 0.51 -8.29
N VAL A 42 1.33 1.75 -8.75
CA VAL A 42 0.16 2.61 -8.93
C VAL A 42 -0.62 2.12 -10.15
N ALA A 43 -1.78 1.52 -9.92
CA ALA A 43 -2.65 1.02 -10.97
C ALA A 43 -3.45 2.13 -11.65
N SER A 44 -3.89 3.14 -10.88
CA SER A 44 -4.44 4.36 -11.45
C SER A 44 -4.32 5.53 -10.48
N THR A 45 -4.30 6.74 -11.00
CA THR A 45 -4.19 7.94 -10.17
C THR A 45 -4.89 9.12 -10.81
N GLU A 46 -5.51 9.97 -9.99
CA GLU A 46 -6.17 11.16 -10.50
C GLU A 46 -5.16 12.08 -11.20
N LEU A 47 -5.53 12.53 -12.39
CA LEU A 47 -4.74 13.49 -13.14
C LEU A 47 -4.95 14.85 -12.45
N GLY A 48 -3.98 15.28 -11.65
CA GLY A 48 -4.06 16.55 -10.93
C GLY A 48 -4.44 17.67 -11.89
N LEU A 49 -5.66 18.21 -11.73
CA LEU A 49 -6.09 19.34 -12.55
C LEU A 49 -5.11 20.49 -12.29
N ARG A 50 -4.62 21.08 -13.38
CA ARG A 50 -3.73 22.26 -13.42
C ARG A 50 -4.22 23.49 -12.63
N GLY A 51 -5.36 23.42 -11.93
CA GLY A 51 -5.95 24.49 -11.14
C GLY A 51 -5.69 24.41 -9.63
N ASP A 52 -5.18 23.30 -9.09
CA ASP A 52 -5.02 23.13 -7.63
C ASP A 52 -3.65 23.60 -7.08
N THR A 53 -2.94 24.43 -7.84
CA THR A 53 -1.64 25.02 -7.46
C THR A 53 -1.71 26.07 -6.34
N ALA A 54 -2.85 26.23 -5.66
CA ALA A 54 -3.03 27.27 -4.63
C ALA A 54 -2.58 26.87 -3.21
N ALA A 55 -2.22 25.61 -2.94
CA ALA A 55 -1.87 25.19 -1.59
C ALA A 55 -0.70 24.17 -1.55
N GLY A 56 0.52 24.64 -1.84
CA GLY A 56 1.81 24.28 -1.20
C GLY A 56 2.18 22.84 -0.78
N GLY A 57 1.45 21.79 -1.16
CA GLY A 57 1.63 20.44 -0.62
C GLY A 57 0.55 19.45 -1.04
N ALA A 58 -0.05 19.63 -2.22
CA ALA A 58 -1.13 18.78 -2.67
C ALA A 58 -0.66 17.33 -2.85
N SER A 59 -1.36 16.42 -2.16
CA SER A 59 -1.33 14.98 -2.38
C SER A 59 -2.60 14.62 -3.15
N LYS A 60 -2.49 13.66 -4.07
CA LYS A 60 -3.60 13.13 -4.86
C LYS A 60 -3.90 11.70 -4.44
N GLN A 61 -5.12 11.25 -4.71
CA GLN A 61 -5.46 9.85 -4.52
C GLN A 61 -4.91 9.01 -5.67
N ALA A 62 -4.38 7.85 -5.31
CA ALA A 62 -3.92 6.84 -6.23
C ALA A 62 -4.40 5.47 -5.76
N THR A 63 -4.91 4.69 -6.70
CA THR A 63 -5.27 3.29 -6.53
C THR A 63 -4.06 2.43 -6.89
N LEU A 64 -3.70 1.52 -6.02
CA LEU A 64 -2.60 0.58 -6.21
C LEU A 64 -3.07 -0.69 -6.93
N GLU A 65 -2.12 -1.51 -7.39
CA GLU A 65 -2.38 -2.82 -8.03
C GLU A 65 -3.26 -3.76 -7.20
N THR A 66 -3.26 -3.59 -5.87
CA THR A 66 -4.08 -4.36 -4.93
C THR A 66 -5.51 -3.84 -4.77
N GLY A 67 -5.84 -2.69 -5.37
CA GLY A 67 -7.10 -1.96 -5.16
C GLY A 67 -7.08 -1.01 -3.95
N LEU A 68 -5.98 -0.98 -3.19
CA LEU A 68 -5.82 -0.06 -2.07
C LEU A 68 -5.72 1.39 -2.59
N THR A 69 -6.48 2.32 -1.98
CA THR A 69 -6.41 3.74 -2.32
C THR A 69 -5.53 4.47 -1.29
N VAL A 70 -4.47 5.12 -1.76
CA VAL A 70 -3.49 5.84 -0.94
C VAL A 70 -3.29 7.27 -1.43
N ARG A 71 -2.80 8.15 -0.55
CA ARG A 71 -2.41 9.52 -0.93
C ARG A 71 -0.96 9.52 -1.38
N VAL A 72 -0.74 9.89 -2.64
CA VAL A 72 0.59 10.04 -3.22
C VAL A 72 0.85 11.49 -3.58
N PRO A 73 2.12 11.93 -3.65
CA PRO A 73 2.45 13.25 -4.18
C PRO A 73 1.98 13.42 -5.64
N LEU A 74 1.67 14.66 -6.04
CA LEU A 74 1.18 14.99 -7.39
C LEU A 74 2.08 14.52 -8.54
N PHE A 75 3.39 14.39 -8.30
CA PHE A 75 4.35 13.99 -9.33
C PHE A 75 4.33 12.48 -9.65
N ILE A 76 3.71 11.65 -8.81
CA ILE A 76 3.60 10.21 -9.04
C ILE A 76 2.65 9.95 -10.21
N LYS A 77 2.98 9.00 -11.08
CA LYS A 77 2.19 8.64 -12.26
C LYS A 77 1.69 7.19 -12.15
N GLU A 78 0.72 6.86 -12.99
CA GLU A 78 0.31 5.48 -13.19
C GLU A 78 1.51 4.64 -13.69
N GLY A 79 1.66 3.43 -13.16
CA GLY A 79 2.78 2.53 -13.42
C GLY A 79 4.02 2.75 -12.55
N GLU A 80 4.09 3.82 -11.75
CA GLU A 80 5.18 4.02 -10.79
C GLU A 80 5.03 3.09 -9.58
N VAL A 81 6.15 2.67 -9.00
CA VAL A 81 6.17 1.88 -7.76
C VAL A 81 6.30 2.83 -6.57
N VAL A 82 5.33 2.77 -5.66
CA VAL A 82 5.33 3.51 -4.42
C VAL A 82 5.57 2.59 -3.24
N ARG A 83 6.33 3.10 -2.27
CA ARG A 83 6.61 2.41 -1.02
C ARG A 83 5.58 2.82 0.02
N VAL A 84 4.76 1.86 0.46
CA VAL A 84 3.67 2.08 1.42
C VAL A 84 4.05 1.47 2.76
N ASN A 85 3.86 2.22 3.83
CA ASN A 85 4.03 1.74 5.20
C ASN A 85 2.80 0.91 5.59
N THR A 86 2.98 -0.38 5.89
CA THR A 86 1.89 -1.29 6.26
C THR A 86 1.31 -1.01 7.64
N GLN A 87 2.06 -0.34 8.51
CA GLN A 87 1.62 0.02 9.86
C GLN A 87 0.75 1.28 9.89
N THR A 88 1.08 2.28 9.06
CA THR A 88 0.35 3.56 9.02
C THR A 88 -0.57 3.70 7.81
N GLY A 89 -0.37 2.90 6.76
CA GLY A 89 -1.03 3.01 5.46
C GLY A 89 -0.55 4.19 4.61
N GLU A 90 0.49 4.89 5.05
CA GLU A 90 1.00 6.07 4.35
C GLU A 90 2.08 5.71 3.33
N VAL A 91 2.12 6.47 2.24
CA VAL A 91 3.17 6.35 1.23
C VAL A 91 4.43 7.04 1.75
N ALA A 92 5.48 6.27 1.98
CA ALA A 92 6.77 6.76 2.45
C ALA A 92 7.58 7.45 1.33
N GLY A 93 7.30 7.13 0.07
CA GLY A 93 7.96 7.72 -1.09
C GLY A 93 7.91 6.82 -2.31
N ARG A 94 8.63 7.21 -3.37
CA ARG A 94 8.94 6.31 -4.49
C ARG A 94 9.94 5.24 -4.04
N ALA A 95 9.76 4.02 -4.53
CA ALA A 95 10.72 2.92 -4.35
C ALA A 95 11.95 3.12 -5.27
#